data_AF-A0A2S9CIN0-F1
#
_entry.id   AF-A0A2S9CIN0-F1
#
_cell.length_a   1.000
_cell.length_b   1.000
_cell.length_c   1.000
_cell.angle_alpha   90.00
_cell.angle_beta   90.00
_cell.angle_gamma   90.00
#
_symmetry.space_group_name_H-M   'P 1'
#
loop_
_entity.id
_entity.type
_entity.pdbx_description
1 polymer ?
#
loop_
_entity_poly.entity_id
_entity_poly.type
_entity_poly.pdbx_seq_one_letter_code
_entity_poly.pdbx_strand_id
1 'polypeptide(L)'
;MKDSEIINLSKAVFGVFFSLGTLILLAALISKNNEFAGAGYLLIIFGVPLNLLSVLGFLIYGIVYRSKFKECMIAILILTINIPIAYIYTIIGLSFLTH
;
A
#
# COMPACT_ATOMS: atom_id res chain seq x y z
N MET A 1 -5.64 2.27 -21.95
CA MET A 1 -4.93 3.21 -21.05
C MET A 1 -3.71 3.77 -21.74
N LYS A 2 -3.49 5.09 -21.65
CA LYS A 2 -2.19 5.69 -21.97
C LYS A 2 -1.16 5.25 -20.92
N ASP A 3 0.12 5.22 -21.30
CA ASP A 3 1.23 4.83 -20.43
C ASP A 3 1.24 5.59 -19.09
N SER A 4 0.92 6.89 -19.16
CA SER A 4 0.83 7.77 -18.00
C SER A 4 -0.34 7.45 -17.07
N GLU A 5 -1.44 6.87 -17.57
CA GLU A 5 -2.62 6.56 -16.76
C GLU A 5 -2.37 5.38 -15.82
N ILE A 6 -1.62 4.37 -16.28
CA ILE A 6 -1.25 3.20 -15.47
C ILE A 6 -0.40 3.64 -14.28
N ILE A 7 0.64 4.43 -14.54
CA ILE A 7 1.56 4.93 -13.50
C ILE A 7 0.82 5.89 -12.55
N ASN A 8 -0.04 6.76 -13.07
CA ASN A 8 -0.81 7.70 -12.24
C ASN A 8 -1.80 6.97 -11.33
N LEU A 9 -2.46 5.91 -11.83
CA LEU A 9 -3.35 5.09 -11.01
C LEU A 9 -2.58 4.41 -9.88
N SER A 10 -1.43 3.78 -10.18
CA SER A 10 -0.60 3.14 -9.15
C SER A 10 -0.08 4.12 -8.11
N LYS A 11 0.31 5.33 -8.53
CA LYS A 11 0.70 6.41 -7.61
C LYS A 11 -0.46 6.88 -6.74
N ALA A 12 -1.67 7.00 -7.29
CA ALA A 12 -2.85 7.39 -6.53
C ALA A 12 -3.19 6.33 -5.47
N VAL A 13 -3.23 5.05 -5.86
CA VAL A 13 -3.46 3.93 -4.93
C VAL A 13 -2.39 3.91 -3.85
N PHE A 14 -1.11 4.00 -4.23
CA PHE A 14 0.00 4.10 -3.29
C PHE A 14 -0.18 5.28 -2.32
N GLY A 15 -0.48 6.47 -2.84
CA GLY A 15 -0.65 7.68 -2.05
C GLY A 15 -1.79 7.55 -1.03
N VAL A 16 -2.93 6.98 -1.41
CA VAL A 16 -4.06 6.78 -0.49
C VAL A 16 -3.66 5.86 0.67
N PHE A 17 -3.10 4.69 0.39
CA PHE A 17 -2.70 3.73 1.42
C PHE A 17 -1.56 4.25 2.30
N PHE A 18 -0.56 4.92 1.70
CA PHE A 18 0.54 5.53 2.42
C PHE A 18 0.05 6.63 3.38
N SER A 19 -0.85 7.50 2.89
CA SER A 19 -1.42 8.60 3.68
C SER A 19 -2.25 8.06 4.84
N LEU A 20 -3.14 7.09 4.57
CA LEU A 20 -3.96 6.46 5.60
C LEU A 20 -3.10 5.75 6.64
N GLY A 21 -2.11 4.97 6.21
CA GLY A 21 -1.19 4.30 7.13
C GLY A 21 -0.40 5.28 7.99
N THR A 22 0.07 6.38 7.41
CA THR A 22 0.77 7.44 8.14
C THR A 22 -0.14 8.10 9.17
N LEU A 23 -1.38 8.43 8.79
CA LEU A 23 -2.35 9.06 9.70
C LEU A 23 -2.69 8.14 10.87
N ILE A 24 -2.91 6.85 10.61
CA ILE A 24 -3.19 5.86 11.66
C ILE A 24 -2.00 5.70 12.60
N LEU A 25 -0.78 5.62 12.05
CA LEU A 25 0.45 5.54 12.86
C LEU A 25 0.63 6.78 13.73
N LEU A 26 0.43 7.98 13.15
CA LEU A 26 0.55 9.24 13.88
C LEU A 26 -0.53 9.35 14.98
N ALA A 27 -1.75 8.91 14.69
CA ALA A 27 -2.83 8.87 15.66
C ALA A 27 -2.55 7.87 16.79
N ALA A 28 -1.98 6.70 16.48
CA ALA A 28 -1.53 5.73 17.49
C ALA A 28 -0.44 6.33 18.40
N LEU A 29 0.54 7.03 17.81
CA LEU A 29 1.63 7.73 18.51
C LEU A 29 1.13 8.81 19.48
N ILE A 30 0.16 9.63 19.04
CA ILE A 30 -0.38 10.73 19.85
C ILE A 30 -1.34 10.20 20.91
N SER A 31 -2.25 9.31 20.52
CA SER A 31 -3.37 8.96 21.38
C SER A 31 -3.05 7.85 22.38
N LYS A 32 -2.00 7.05 22.16
CA LYS A 32 -1.65 5.84 22.94
C LYS A 32 -2.85 4.91 23.20
N ASN A 33 -3.86 4.97 22.36
CA ASN A 33 -5.10 4.22 22.50
C ASN A 33 -5.03 2.98 21.59
N ASN A 34 -5.36 1.83 22.15
CA ASN A 34 -5.31 0.52 21.48
C ASN A 34 -6.25 0.43 20.27
N GLU A 35 -7.26 1.31 20.18
CA GLU A 35 -8.16 1.37 19.02
C GLU A 35 -7.44 1.73 17.72
N PHE A 36 -6.37 2.53 17.78
CA PHE A 36 -5.57 2.87 16.59
C PHE A 36 -4.71 1.71 16.10
N ALA A 37 -4.32 0.78 16.99
CA ALA A 37 -3.67 -0.46 16.57
C ALA A 37 -4.63 -1.36 15.78
N GLY A 38 -5.91 -1.39 16.18
CA GLY A 38 -6.97 -2.06 15.41
C GLY A 38 -7.15 -1.46 14.02
N ALA A 39 -7.15 -0.12 13.91
CA ALA A 39 -7.19 0.58 12.62
C ALA A 39 -5.97 0.26 11.74
N GLY A 40 -4.77 0.16 12.33
CA GLY A 40 -3.56 -0.23 11.62
C GLY A 40 -3.64 -1.64 11.06
N TYR A 41 -4.20 -2.57 11.85
CA TYR A 41 -4.41 -3.96 11.43
C TYR A 41 -5.42 -4.07 10.27
N LEU A 42 -6.49 -3.27 10.28
CA LEU A 42 -7.43 -3.17 9.16
C LEU A 42 -6.73 -2.72 7.87
N LEU A 43 -5.77 -1.79 7.96
CA LEU A 43 -4.99 -1.34 6.81
C LEU A 43 -4.14 -2.47 6.20
N ILE A 44 -3.66 -3.41 7.01
CA ILE A 44 -2.93 -4.60 6.52
C ILE A 44 -3.91 -5.57 5.88
N ILE A 45 -5.01 -5.90 6.56
CA ILE A 45 -6.01 -6.87 6.10
C ILE A 45 -6.62 -6.45 4.77
N PHE A 46 -6.86 -5.15 4.55
CA PHE A 46 -7.43 -4.67 3.30
C PHE A 46 -6.39 -4.17 2.31
N GLY A 47 -5.38 -3.43 2.78
CA GLY A 47 -4.40 -2.79 1.91
C GLY A 47 -3.41 -3.75 1.27
N VAL A 48 -3.02 -4.82 1.97
CA VAL A 48 -2.11 -5.82 1.39
C VAL A 48 -2.82 -6.62 0.28
N PRO A 49 -4.02 -7.19 0.49
CA PRO A 49 -4.73 -7.89 -0.59
C PRO A 49 -5.11 -6.99 -1.77
N LEU A 50 -5.52 -5.74 -1.52
CA LEU A 50 -5.84 -4.80 -2.61
C LEU A 50 -4.62 -4.41 -3.45
N ASN A 51 -3.46 -4.19 -2.81
CA ASN A 51 -2.21 -3.98 -3.55
C ASN A 51 -1.81 -5.24 -4.33
N LEU A 52 -1.93 -6.43 -3.74
CA LEU A 52 -1.64 -7.69 -4.43
C LEU A 52 -2.55 -7.91 -5.64
N LEU A 53 -3.85 -7.66 -5.49
CA LEU A 53 -4.84 -7.78 -6.56
C LEU A 53 -4.50 -6.81 -7.70
N SER A 54 -4.12 -5.58 -7.37
CA SER A 54 -3.68 -4.58 -8.34
C SER A 54 -2.40 -4.99 -9.06
N VAL A 55 -1.43 -5.56 -8.33
CA VAL A 55 -0.20 -6.11 -8.91
C VAL A 55 -0.50 -7.24 -9.90
N LEU A 56 -1.38 -8.18 -9.53
CA LEU A 56 -1.80 -9.26 -10.43
C LEU A 56 -2.50 -8.72 -11.68
N GLY A 57 -3.38 -7.73 -11.52
CA GLY A 57 -4.05 -7.07 -12.64
C GLY A 57 -3.06 -6.42 -13.61
N PHE A 58 -2.07 -5.68 -13.11
CA PHE A 58 -1.02 -5.09 -13.94
C PHE A 58 -0.09 -6.13 -14.57
N LEU A 59 0.20 -7.23 -13.87
CA LEU A 59 1.03 -8.32 -14.40
C LEU A 59 0.34 -8.97 -15.61
N ILE A 60 -0.94 -9.33 -15.48
CA ILE A 60 -1.75 -9.90 -16.57
C ILE A 60 -1.84 -8.90 -17.73
N TYR A 61 -2.15 -7.64 -17.44
CA TYR A 61 -2.25 -6.60 -18.47
C TYR A 61 -0.92 -6.38 -19.22
N GLY A 62 0.21 -6.36 -18.50
CA GLY A 62 1.54 -6.23 -19.11
C GLY A 62 1.93 -7.43 -19.97
N ILE A 63 1.53 -8.65 -19.59
CA ILE A 63 1.76 -9.87 -20.38
C ILE A 63 0.94 -9.85 -21.67
N VAL A 64 -0.35 -9.48 -21.58
CA VAL A 64 -1.26 -9.38 -22.74
C VAL A 64 -0.83 -8.25 -23.68
N TYR A 65 -0.47 -7.09 -23.12
CA TYR A 65 -0.04 -5.92 -23.87
C TYR A 65 1.44 -5.65 -23.65
N ARG A 66 2.29 -6.43 -24.33
CA ARG A 66 3.75 -6.36 -24.19
C ARG A 66 4.35 -4.96 -24.44
N SER A 67 3.68 -4.12 -25.23
CA SER A 67 4.04 -2.72 -25.47
C SER A 67 3.91 -1.82 -24.24
N LYS A 68 3.19 -2.27 -23.21
CA LYS A 68 2.92 -1.59 -21.93
C LYS A 68 3.59 -2.28 -20.74
N PHE A 69 4.43 -3.29 -21.01
CA PHE A 69 5.03 -4.15 -19.99
C PHE A 69 5.92 -3.35 -19.04
N LYS A 70 6.73 -2.42 -19.56
CA LYS A 70 7.66 -1.61 -18.76
C LYS A 70 6.90 -0.73 -17.76
N GLU A 71 5.84 -0.10 -18.21
CA GLU A 71 4.97 0.78 -17.41
C GLU A 71 4.23 -0.02 -16.34
N CYS A 72 3.74 -1.21 -16.69
CA CYS A 72 3.13 -2.14 -15.74
C CYS A 72 4.14 -2.58 -14.67
N MET A 73 5.38 -2.87 -15.04
CA MET A 73 6.43 -3.23 -14.07
C MET A 73 6.77 -2.07 -13.11
N ILE A 74 6.79 -0.82 -13.60
CA ILE A 74 6.97 0.36 -12.75
C ILE A 74 5.78 0.51 -11.79
N ALA A 75 4.56 0.37 -12.29
CA ALA A 75 3.34 0.38 -11.49
C ALA A 75 3.35 -0.69 -10.38
N ILE A 76 3.76 -1.91 -10.72
CA ILE A 76 3.91 -3.02 -9.78
C ILE A 76 4.94 -2.70 -8.69
N LEU A 77 6.10 -2.13 -9.06
CA LEU A 77 7.13 -1.72 -8.10
C LEU A 77 6.59 -0.69 -7.09
N ILE A 78 5.86 0.32 -7.57
CA ILE A 78 5.25 1.36 -6.73
C ILE A 78 4.26 0.73 -5.72
N LEU A 79 3.40 -0.18 -6.18
CA LEU A 79 2.43 -0.84 -5.31
C LEU A 79 3.08 -1.82 -4.33
N THR A 80 4.14 -2.50 -4.75
CA THR A 80 4.85 -3.50 -3.92
C THR A 80 5.56 -2.82 -2.76
N ILE A 81 6.10 -1.61 -2.93
CA ILE A 81 6.71 -0.80 -1.84
C ILE A 81 5.73 -0.51 -0.70
N ASN A 82 4.42 -0.54 -0.96
CA ASN A 82 3.40 -0.29 0.05
C ASN A 82 3.33 -1.41 1.11
N ILE A 83 3.68 -2.65 0.73
CA ILE A 83 3.67 -3.82 1.63
C ILE A 83 4.76 -3.73 2.71
N PRO A 84 6.05 -3.50 2.41
CA PRO A 84 7.07 -3.33 3.44
C PRO A 84 6.84 -2.07 4.29
N ILE A 85 6.26 -1.00 3.73
CA ILE A 85 5.87 0.18 4.53
C ILE A 85 4.79 -0.20 5.56
N ALA A 86 3.75 -0.91 5.13
CA ALA A 86 2.70 -1.40 6.04
C ALA A 86 3.29 -2.29 7.14
N TYR A 87 4.25 -3.16 6.81
CA TYR A 87 4.95 -3.98 7.79
C TYR A 87 5.73 -3.13 8.83
N ILE A 88 6.48 -2.11 8.38
CA ILE A 88 7.18 -1.19 9.28
C ILE A 88 6.20 -0.48 10.21
N TYR A 89 5.08 0.02 9.69
CA TYR A 89 4.06 0.68 10.50
C TYR A 89 3.45 -0.24 11.55
N THR A 90 3.31 -1.53 11.23
CA THR A 90 2.84 -2.54 12.17
C THR A 90 3.82 -2.77 13.31
N ILE A 91 5.11 -2.90 13.00
CA ILE A 91 6.16 -3.06 14.01
C ILE A 91 6.21 -1.85 14.93
N ILE A 92 6.20 -0.65 14.36
CA ILE A 92 6.21 0.60 15.12
C ILE A 92 4.97 0.67 16.01
N GLY A 93 3.77 0.43 15.47
CA GLY A 93 2.53 0.43 16.25
C GLY A 93 2.52 -0.60 17.38
N LEU A 94 3.03 -1.81 17.14
CA LEU A 94 3.11 -2.86 18.15
C LEU A 94 4.10 -2.52 19.27
N SER A 95 5.24 -1.89 18.93
CA SER A 95 6.23 -1.48 19.92
C SER A 95 5.69 -0.50 20.97
N PHE A 96 4.68 0.30 20.61
CA PHE A 96 3.97 1.19 21.53
C PHE A 96 2.93 0.51 22.41
N LEU A 97 2.49 -0.70 22.04
CA LEU A 97 1.46 -1.46 22.77
C LEU A 97 2.07 -2.33 23.88
N THR A 98 3.35 -2.66 23.75
CA THR A 98 4.11 -3.50 24.70
C THR A 98 4.83 -2.72 25.81
N HIS A 99 4.69 -1.38 25.86
CA HIS A 99 5.27 -0.50 26.87
C HIS A 99 4.21 0.31 27.60
#